data_AF-A0A8H8RKW1-F1
#
_entry.id   AF-A0A8H8RKW1-F1
#
_cell.length_a   1.000
_cell.length_b   1.000
_cell.length_c   1.000
_cell.angle_alpha   90.00
_cell.angle_beta   90.00
_cell.angle_gamma   90.00
#
_symmetry.space_group_name_H-M   'P 1'
#
loop_
_entity.id
_entity.type
_entity.pdbx_description
1 polymer ?
#
loop_
_entity_poly.entity_id
_entity_poly.type
_entity_poly.pdbx_seq_one_letter_code
_entity_poly.pdbx_strand_id
1 'polypeptide(L)'
;MERMLDLEPLLAHLPNVYNYTATNHPVTLTLHLSSAVERYRLISPNILDTQVLTHLLTHVDAFTSIISACERLLRTPVPLGYNIAISRIVWIFVFALPSQLWGEFKWWSVAVTIVTAYALFALAEVGLEIENPWGEGPNDLDLDRYCKLLRIDLDDIMSHPQDSKSAIKVCPPQLRSDPGLTVSDGYRTFD
;
A
#
# COMPACT_ATOMS: atom_id res chain seq x y z
N MET A 1 -16.02 -11.72 -10.88
CA MET A 1 -16.77 -12.93 -10.47
C MET A 1 -15.81 -14.01 -9.98
N GLU A 2 -14.68 -14.25 -10.64
CA GLU A 2 -13.65 -15.19 -10.17
C GLU A 2 -13.06 -14.86 -8.78
N ARG A 3 -12.71 -13.60 -8.49
CA ARG A 3 -12.16 -13.20 -7.16
C ARG A 3 -13.12 -13.38 -5.98
N MET A 4 -14.42 -13.62 -6.23
CA MET A 4 -15.39 -13.87 -5.16
C MET A 4 -15.40 -15.35 -4.73
N LEU A 5 -14.97 -16.27 -5.61
CA LEU A 5 -14.83 -17.70 -5.30
C LEU A 5 -13.69 -17.94 -4.30
N ASP A 6 -12.62 -17.15 -4.37
CA ASP A 6 -11.51 -17.21 -3.41
C ASP A 6 -11.93 -16.85 -1.97
N LEU A 7 -13.02 -16.10 -1.84
CA LEU A 7 -13.54 -15.65 -0.55
C LEU A 7 -14.48 -16.67 0.11
N GLU A 8 -15.09 -17.55 -0.68
CA GLU A 8 -16.03 -18.58 -0.22
C GLU A 8 -15.47 -19.49 0.92
N PRO A 9 -14.24 -20.04 0.83
CA PRO A 9 -13.68 -20.85 1.93
C PRO A 9 -13.40 -20.05 3.20
N LEU A 10 -13.11 -18.74 3.07
CA LEU A 10 -12.87 -17.85 4.20
C LEU A 10 -14.18 -17.40 4.86
N LEU A 11 -15.23 -17.18 4.04
CA LEU A 11 -16.56 -16.80 4.50
C LEU A 11 -17.30 -17.95 5.21
N ALA A 12 -16.97 -19.21 4.91
CA ALA A 12 -17.53 -20.37 5.60
C ALA A 12 -17.25 -20.38 7.13
N HIS A 13 -16.20 -19.70 7.58
CA HIS A 13 -15.83 -19.59 8.98
C HIS A 13 -16.52 -18.43 9.72
N LEU A 14 -17.14 -17.49 8.98
CA LEU A 14 -17.92 -16.41 9.58
C LEU A 14 -19.31 -16.93 9.99
N PRO A 15 -19.87 -16.45 11.12
CA PRO A 15 -21.21 -16.86 11.55
C PRO A 15 -22.28 -16.40 10.54
N ASN A 16 -22.67 -17.31 9.64
CA ASN A 16 -23.88 -17.47 8.80
C ASN A 16 -24.76 -16.25 8.38
N VAL A 17 -24.24 -15.02 8.42
CA VAL A 17 -24.98 -13.78 8.09
C VAL A 17 -24.15 -12.91 7.14
N TYR A 18 -23.27 -13.47 6.32
CA TYR A 18 -22.64 -12.67 5.27
C TYR A 18 -23.63 -12.49 4.12
N ASN A 19 -24.03 -11.24 3.87
CA ASN A 19 -24.92 -10.94 2.77
C ASN A 19 -24.13 -10.88 1.46
N TYR A 20 -24.10 -11.99 0.72
CA TYR A 20 -23.44 -12.09 -0.60
C TYR A 20 -24.04 -11.15 -1.67
N THR A 21 -25.19 -10.51 -1.39
CA THR A 21 -25.82 -9.51 -2.27
C THR A 21 -25.37 -8.08 -1.98
N ALA A 22 -24.49 -7.86 -1.00
CA ALA A 22 -24.02 -6.54 -0.64
C ALA A 22 -23.28 -5.86 -1.81
N THR A 23 -23.63 -4.61 -2.11
CA THR A 23 -23.01 -3.82 -3.20
C THR A 23 -21.55 -3.45 -2.90
N ASN A 24 -21.19 -3.39 -1.62
CA ASN A 24 -19.85 -3.04 -1.16
C ASN A 24 -19.33 -4.10 -0.18
N HIS A 25 -18.75 -5.15 -0.75
CA HIS A 25 -18.19 -6.27 0.00
C HIS A 25 -17.11 -5.87 1.02
N PRO A 26 -16.09 -5.05 0.70
CA PRO A 26 -15.02 -4.76 1.66
C PRO A 26 -15.51 -3.96 2.87
N VAL A 27 -16.43 -3.01 2.70
CA VAL A 27 -17.05 -2.31 3.84
C VAL A 27 -17.93 -3.25 4.66
N THR A 28 -18.64 -4.19 4.02
CA THR A 28 -19.45 -5.19 4.73
C THR A 28 -18.57 -6.09 5.59
N LEU A 29 -17.37 -6.46 5.12
CA LEU A 29 -16.42 -7.25 5.91
C LEU A 29 -15.93 -6.51 7.16
N THR A 30 -15.67 -5.20 7.09
CA THR A 30 -15.25 -4.45 8.28
C THR A 30 -16.35 -4.33 9.33
N LEU A 31 -17.61 -4.23 8.90
CA LEU A 31 -18.76 -4.29 9.80
C LEU A 31 -18.87 -5.65 10.50
N HIS A 32 -18.59 -6.75 9.78
CA HIS A 32 -18.54 -8.06 10.42
C HIS A 32 -17.40 -8.16 11.43
N LEU A 33 -16.22 -7.60 11.14
CA LEU A 33 -15.09 -7.56 12.07
C LEU A 33 -15.42 -6.79 13.36
N SER A 34 -16.03 -5.60 13.26
CA SER A 34 -16.44 -4.84 14.45
C SER A 34 -17.46 -5.62 15.28
N SER A 35 -18.46 -6.22 14.63
CA SER A 35 -19.46 -7.05 15.32
C SER A 35 -18.86 -8.29 15.98
N ALA A 36 -17.80 -8.87 15.39
CA ALA A 36 -17.10 -10.02 15.96
C ALA A 36 -16.35 -9.62 17.23
N VAL A 37 -15.63 -8.50 17.21
CA VAL A 37 -14.93 -7.95 18.38
C VAL A 37 -15.91 -7.69 19.53
N GLU A 38 -17.07 -7.11 19.25
CA GLU A 38 -18.12 -6.90 20.25
C GLU A 38 -18.69 -8.21 20.81
N ARG A 39 -18.91 -9.22 19.96
CA ARG A 39 -19.36 -10.55 20.40
C ARG A 39 -18.34 -11.21 21.33
N TYR A 40 -17.04 -11.12 21.02
CA TYR A 40 -16.00 -11.66 21.90
C TYR A 40 -15.96 -10.97 23.27
N ARG A 41 -16.24 -9.66 23.33
CA ARG A 41 -16.41 -8.94 24.60
C ARG A 41 -17.57 -9.50 25.43
N LEU A 42 -18.71 -9.78 24.81
CA LEU A 42 -19.90 -10.29 25.50
C LEU A 42 -19.68 -11.71 26.06
N ILE A 43 -18.92 -12.54 25.34
CA ILE A 43 -18.64 -13.92 25.74
C ILE A 43 -17.57 -13.98 26.85
N SER A 44 -16.62 -13.03 26.86
CA SER A 44 -15.50 -13.02 27.80
C SER A 44 -15.32 -11.66 28.48
N PRO A 45 -16.23 -11.26 29.39
CA PRO A 45 -16.24 -9.93 30.01
C PRO A 45 -15.01 -9.66 30.91
N ASN A 46 -14.26 -10.69 31.30
CA ASN A 46 -13.14 -10.59 32.25
C ASN A 46 -11.76 -10.76 31.59
N ILE A 47 -11.72 -11.02 30.26
CA ILE A 47 -10.47 -11.26 29.50
C ILE A 47 -10.09 -10.02 28.69
N LEU A 48 -11.08 -9.30 28.14
CA LEU A 48 -10.86 -8.04 27.43
C LEU A 48 -11.18 -6.86 28.34
N ASP A 49 -10.15 -6.14 28.75
CA ASP A 49 -10.30 -4.83 29.38
C ASP A 49 -10.91 -3.81 28.39
N THR A 50 -11.62 -2.81 28.91
CA THR A 50 -12.27 -1.75 28.11
C THR A 50 -11.23 -0.97 27.31
N GLN A 51 -10.01 -0.81 27.84
CA GLN A 51 -8.88 -0.21 27.14
C GLN A 51 -8.50 -1.03 25.88
N VAL A 52 -8.31 -2.35 26.02
CA VAL A 52 -7.92 -3.25 24.93
C VAL A 52 -8.98 -3.28 23.84
N LEU A 53 -10.26 -3.33 24.24
CA LEU A 53 -11.38 -3.26 23.30
C LEU A 53 -11.34 -1.98 22.46
N THR A 54 -11.09 -0.83 23.10
CA THR A 54 -11.00 0.46 22.41
C THR A 54 -9.87 0.43 21.39
N HIS A 55 -8.71 -0.14 21.75
CA HIS A 55 -7.60 -0.31 20.81
C HIS A 55 -7.99 -1.19 19.61
N LEU A 56 -8.64 -2.33 19.83
CA LEU A 56 -9.08 -3.22 18.75
C LEU A 56 -10.07 -2.53 17.80
N LEU A 57 -11.05 -1.81 18.33
CA LEU A 57 -12.01 -1.06 17.52
C LEU A 57 -11.32 0.05 16.72
N THR A 58 -10.34 0.76 17.30
CA THR A 58 -9.57 1.77 16.55
C THR A 58 -8.77 1.16 15.40
N HIS A 59 -8.26 -0.07 15.53
CA HIS A 59 -7.61 -0.77 14.42
C HIS A 59 -8.60 -1.15 13.31
N VAL A 60 -9.83 -1.54 13.66
CA VAL A 60 -10.91 -1.82 12.69
C VAL A 60 -11.36 -0.54 11.98
N ASP A 61 -11.47 0.58 12.70
CA ASP A 61 -11.78 1.89 12.11
C ASP A 61 -10.66 2.35 11.16
N ALA A 62 -9.39 2.16 11.54
CA ALA A 62 -8.26 2.44 10.68
C ALA A 62 -8.33 1.61 9.39
N PHE A 63 -8.62 0.30 9.48
CA PHE A 63 -8.79 -0.55 8.31
C PHE A 63 -9.95 -0.09 7.40
N THR A 64 -11.09 0.28 8.00
CA THR A 64 -12.24 0.83 7.27
C THR A 64 -11.89 2.12 6.54
N SER A 65 -11.10 3.00 7.16
CA SER A 65 -10.64 4.26 6.55
C SER A 65 -9.75 4.02 5.33
N ILE A 66 -8.85 3.01 5.39
CA ILE A 66 -7.96 2.63 4.28
C ILE A 66 -8.78 2.07 3.12
N ILE A 67 -9.73 1.16 3.39
CA ILE A 67 -10.64 0.62 2.36
C ILE A 67 -11.39 1.75 1.66
N SER A 68 -11.95 2.69 2.43
CA SER A 68 -12.68 3.83 1.86
C SER A 68 -11.77 4.73 1.02
N ALA A 69 -10.52 4.94 1.44
CA ALA A 69 -9.53 5.67 0.66
C ALA A 69 -9.19 4.95 -0.66
N CYS A 70 -9.00 3.63 -0.64
CA CYS A 70 -8.77 2.82 -1.84
C CYS A 70 -9.97 2.86 -2.79
N GLU A 71 -11.21 2.76 -2.27
CA GLU A 71 -12.41 2.91 -3.11
C GLU A 71 -12.49 4.28 -3.78
N ARG A 72 -12.11 5.35 -3.08
CA ARG A 72 -12.07 6.70 -3.65
C ARG A 72 -11.05 6.78 -4.77
N LEU A 73 -9.83 6.28 -4.56
CA LEU A 73 -8.79 6.25 -5.58
C LEU A 73 -9.23 5.46 -6.82
N LEU A 74 -9.88 4.32 -6.62
CA LEU A 74 -10.42 3.51 -7.71
C LEU A 74 -11.59 4.19 -8.44
N ARG A 75 -12.44 4.91 -7.71
CA ARG A 75 -13.63 5.60 -8.27
C ARG A 75 -13.33 6.99 -8.82
N THR A 76 -12.13 7.53 -8.65
CA THR A 76 -11.70 8.80 -9.26
C THR A 76 -10.71 8.56 -10.40
N PRO A 77 -11.15 7.98 -11.54
CA PRO A 77 -10.28 7.88 -12.69
C PRO A 77 -9.92 9.28 -13.20
N VAL A 78 -8.72 9.41 -13.75
CA VAL A 78 -8.29 10.63 -14.43
C VAL A 78 -9.29 10.95 -15.55
N PRO A 79 -9.68 12.23 -15.74
CA PRO A 79 -10.67 12.57 -16.77
C PRO A 79 -10.20 12.14 -18.16
N LEU A 80 -11.06 11.44 -18.91
CA LEU A 80 -10.75 10.97 -20.28
C LEU A 80 -10.22 12.08 -21.21
N GLY A 81 -10.68 13.32 -21.00
CA GLY A 81 -10.23 14.48 -21.77
C GLY A 81 -8.73 14.78 -21.63
N TYR A 82 -8.12 14.43 -20.50
CA TYR A 82 -6.68 14.60 -20.25
C TYR A 82 -5.85 13.73 -21.20
N ASN A 83 -6.14 12.43 -21.26
CA ASN A 83 -5.39 11.46 -22.08
C ASN A 83 -5.54 11.79 -23.58
N ILE A 84 -6.73 12.22 -23.99
CA ILE A 84 -6.98 12.71 -25.36
C ILE A 84 -6.19 14.00 -25.65
N ALA A 85 -6.15 14.94 -24.70
CA ALA A 85 -5.44 16.19 -24.88
C ALA A 85 -3.92 15.98 -25.00
N ILE A 86 -3.32 15.16 -24.14
CA ILE A 86 -1.89 14.81 -24.21
C ILE A 86 -1.56 14.21 -25.57
N SER A 87 -2.32 13.20 -25.99
CA SER A 87 -2.09 12.53 -27.27
C SER A 87 -2.13 13.52 -28.44
N ARG A 88 -3.13 14.42 -28.46
CA ARG A 88 -3.25 15.45 -29.50
C ARG A 88 -2.08 16.44 -29.49
N ILE A 89 -1.63 16.87 -28.31
CA ILE A 89 -0.50 17.81 -28.18
C ILE A 89 0.79 17.17 -28.71
N VAL A 90 1.06 15.90 -28.36
CA VAL A 90 2.23 15.17 -28.86
C VAL A 90 2.22 15.09 -30.39
N TRP A 91 1.08 14.75 -30.99
CA TRP A 91 0.92 14.73 -32.45
C TRP A 91 1.20 16.09 -33.09
N ILE A 92 0.58 17.16 -32.57
CA ILE A 92 0.79 18.52 -33.08
C ILE A 92 2.26 18.92 -32.97
N PHE A 93 2.91 18.60 -31.85
CA PHE A 93 4.32 18.93 -31.62
C PHE A 93 5.24 18.21 -32.62
N VAL A 94 5.05 16.89 -32.81
CA VAL A 94 5.86 16.11 -33.76
C VAL A 94 5.69 16.61 -35.20
N PHE A 95 4.48 17.01 -35.60
CA PHE A 95 4.24 17.57 -36.93
C PHE A 95 4.80 18.99 -37.11
N ALA A 96 4.84 19.80 -36.04
CA ALA A 96 5.39 21.14 -36.08
C ALA A 96 6.94 21.14 -36.10
N LEU A 97 7.57 20.22 -35.37
CA LEU A 97 9.01 20.10 -35.20
C LEU A 97 9.86 20.18 -36.49
N PRO A 98 9.55 19.47 -37.59
CA PRO A 98 10.38 19.51 -38.80
C PRO A 98 10.39 20.87 -39.47
N SER A 99 9.27 21.62 -39.42
CA SER A 99 9.22 22.97 -39.96
C SER A 99 10.07 23.95 -39.15
N GLN A 100 10.17 23.74 -37.84
CA GLN A 100 11.00 24.53 -36.94
C GLN A 100 12.50 24.28 -37.14
N LEU A 101 12.89 23.03 -37.42
CA LEU A 101 14.29 22.62 -37.56
C LEU A 101 14.88 22.85 -38.96
N TRP A 102 14.04 23.11 -39.97
CA TRP A 102 14.47 23.19 -41.38
C TRP A 102 15.56 24.26 -41.61
N GLY A 103 15.49 25.40 -40.91
CA GLY A 103 16.41 26.52 -41.10
C GLY A 103 17.88 26.21 -40.77
N GLU A 104 18.12 25.55 -39.64
CA GLU A 104 19.47 25.25 -39.14
C GLU A 104 20.01 23.91 -39.67
N PHE A 105 19.15 22.87 -39.69
CA PHE A 105 19.59 21.49 -39.89
C PHE A 105 19.33 20.93 -41.30
N LYS A 106 18.53 21.62 -42.14
CA LYS A 106 18.15 21.17 -43.49
C LYS A 106 17.73 19.70 -43.50
N TRP A 107 18.41 18.83 -44.26
CA TRP A 107 18.12 17.39 -44.34
C TRP A 107 18.32 16.63 -43.03
N TRP A 108 19.18 17.11 -42.12
CA TRP A 108 19.38 16.50 -40.81
C TRP A 108 18.16 16.68 -39.89
N SER A 109 17.29 17.65 -40.18
CA SER A 109 16.04 17.87 -39.43
C SER A 109 15.16 16.62 -39.38
N VAL A 110 15.13 15.81 -40.45
CA VAL A 110 14.33 14.58 -40.52
C VAL A 110 14.82 13.56 -39.49
N ALA A 111 16.14 13.33 -39.41
CA ALA A 111 16.73 12.39 -38.46
C ALA A 111 16.47 12.82 -37.01
N VAL A 112 16.67 14.11 -36.71
CA VAL A 112 16.42 14.67 -35.37
C VAL A 112 14.93 14.58 -35.00
N THR A 113 14.04 14.83 -35.96
CA THR A 113 12.59 14.74 -35.75
C THR A 113 12.17 13.32 -35.41
N ILE A 114 12.68 12.31 -36.12
CA ILE A 114 12.37 10.89 -35.86
C ILE A 114 12.80 10.49 -34.45
N VAL A 115 14.02 10.85 -34.03
CA VAL A 115 14.53 10.54 -32.69
C VAL A 115 13.70 11.25 -31.61
N THR A 116 13.38 12.53 -31.81
CA THR A 116 12.58 13.31 -30.87
C THR A 116 11.14 12.77 -30.77
N ALA A 117 10.54 12.41 -31.91
CA ALA A 117 9.21 11.82 -31.95
C ALA A 117 9.18 10.49 -31.19
N TYR A 118 10.16 9.61 -31.43
CA TYR A 118 10.28 8.36 -30.69
C TYR A 118 10.35 8.59 -29.17
N ALA A 119 11.18 9.54 -28.72
CA ALA A 119 11.29 9.87 -27.30
C ALA A 119 9.96 10.39 -26.70
N LEU A 120 9.24 11.25 -27.41
CA LEU A 120 7.97 11.81 -26.94
C LEU A 120 6.83 10.79 -26.93
N PHE A 121 6.75 9.94 -27.94
CA PHE A 121 5.75 8.86 -27.97
C PHE A 121 6.03 7.82 -26.89
N ALA A 122 7.30 7.43 -26.70
CA ALA A 122 7.68 6.53 -25.61
C ALA A 122 7.32 7.12 -24.24
N LEU A 123 7.58 8.42 -24.02
CA LEU A 123 7.20 9.09 -22.78
C LEU A 123 5.67 9.13 -22.58
N ALA A 124 4.90 9.39 -23.64
CA ALA A 124 3.45 9.42 -23.57
C ALA A 124 2.85 8.04 -23.24
N GLU A 125 3.40 6.98 -23.82
CA GLU A 125 2.96 5.60 -23.58
C GLU A 125 3.29 5.13 -22.15
N VAL A 126 4.50 5.43 -21.67
CA VAL A 126 4.87 5.16 -20.26
C VAL A 126 3.98 5.94 -19.29
N GLY A 127 3.61 7.18 -19.63
CA GLY A 127 2.66 7.96 -18.83
C GLY A 127 1.30 7.28 -18.69
N LEU A 128 0.77 6.73 -19.79
CA LEU A 128 -0.51 6.01 -19.78
C LEU A 128 -0.46 4.74 -18.92
N GLU A 129 0.67 4.03 -18.90
CA GLU A 129 0.82 2.82 -18.08
C GLU A 129 0.89 3.17 -16.59
N ILE A 130 1.63 4.21 -16.22
CA ILE A 130 1.75 4.65 -14.81
C ILE A 130 0.43 5.20 -14.25
N GLU A 131 -0.47 5.71 -15.11
CA GLU A 131 -1.77 6.26 -14.70
C GLU A 131 -2.74 5.21 -14.14
N ASN A 132 -2.61 3.93 -14.50
CA ASN A 132 -3.53 2.87 -14.06
C ASN A 132 -2.80 1.70 -13.35
N PRO A 133 -2.26 1.90 -12.15
CA PRO A 133 -1.41 0.90 -11.48
C PRO A 133 -2.14 -0.33 -10.96
N TRP A 134 -3.48 -0.39 -11.07
CA TRP A 134 -4.33 -1.50 -10.61
C TRP A 134 -4.87 -2.37 -11.76
N GLY A 135 -4.35 -2.20 -12.98
CA GLY A 135 -4.71 -3.01 -14.12
C GLY A 135 -4.11 -4.43 -14.08
N GLU A 136 -4.09 -5.08 -15.24
CA GLU A 136 -3.47 -6.40 -15.43
C GLU A 136 -2.30 -6.35 -16.43
N GLY A 137 -1.69 -5.17 -16.56
CA GLY A 137 -0.49 -4.93 -17.32
C GLY A 137 0.76 -5.50 -16.65
N PRO A 138 1.86 -5.69 -17.39
CA PRO A 138 3.10 -6.24 -16.86
C PRO A 138 3.78 -5.34 -15.83
N ASN A 139 3.52 -4.03 -15.86
CA ASN A 139 4.08 -3.05 -14.93
C ASN A 139 3.09 -2.62 -13.83
N ASP A 140 1.92 -3.27 -13.75
CA ASP A 140 0.92 -3.00 -12.72
C ASP A 140 1.26 -3.69 -11.40
N LEU A 141 0.58 -3.27 -10.33
CA LEU A 141 0.79 -3.83 -9.00
C LEU A 141 0.20 -5.24 -8.89
N ASP A 142 1.05 -6.23 -8.57
CA ASP A 142 0.66 -7.61 -8.31
C ASP A 142 -0.03 -7.77 -6.94
N LEU A 143 -1.31 -7.36 -6.91
CA LEU A 143 -2.17 -7.45 -5.72
C LEU A 143 -2.40 -8.90 -5.27
N ASP A 144 -2.42 -9.86 -6.20
CA ASP A 144 -2.67 -11.27 -5.86
C ASP A 144 -1.49 -11.85 -5.10
N ARG A 145 -0.25 -11.54 -5.51
CA ARG A 145 0.94 -11.88 -4.74
C ARG A 145 0.95 -11.21 -3.38
N TYR A 146 0.56 -9.94 -3.29
CA TYR A 146 0.48 -9.24 -2.02
C TYR A 146 -0.53 -9.92 -1.06
N CYS A 147 -1.72 -10.26 -1.55
CA CYS A 147 -2.73 -10.99 -0.77
C CYS A 147 -2.25 -12.38 -0.33
N LYS A 148 -1.53 -13.12 -1.19
CA LYS A 148 -0.94 -14.41 -0.84
C LYS A 148 0.11 -14.29 0.26
N LEU A 149 0.99 -13.28 0.19
CA LEU A 149 1.98 -13.02 1.23
C LEU A 149 1.30 -12.64 2.56
N LEU A 150 0.31 -11.75 2.51
CA LEU A 150 -0.46 -11.37 3.69
C LEU A 150 -1.13 -12.59 4.35
N ARG A 151 -1.68 -13.52 3.55
CA ARG A 151 -2.25 -14.76 4.07
C ARG A 151 -1.21 -15.62 4.78
N ILE A 152 -0.03 -15.79 4.20
CA ILE A 152 1.07 -16.56 4.80
C ILE A 152 1.50 -15.91 6.13
N ASP A 153 1.66 -14.59 6.17
CA ASP A 153 2.04 -13.87 7.38
C ASP A 153 0.99 -14.02 8.49
N LEU A 154 -0.30 -13.95 8.13
CA LEU A 154 -1.40 -14.18 9.08
C LEU A 154 -1.42 -15.62 9.60
N ASP A 155 -1.24 -16.61 8.73
CA ASP A 155 -1.17 -18.03 9.12
C ASP A 155 0.04 -18.30 10.04
N ASP A 156 1.17 -17.64 9.82
CA ASP A 156 2.35 -17.74 10.68
C ASP A 156 2.10 -17.13 12.07
N ILE A 157 1.51 -15.92 12.12
CA ILE A 157 1.15 -15.25 13.39
C ILE A 157 0.14 -16.09 14.18
N MET A 158 -0.86 -16.68 13.52
CA MET A 158 -1.88 -17.50 14.17
C MET A 158 -1.34 -18.85 14.65
N SER A 159 -0.35 -19.43 13.95
CA SER A 159 0.25 -20.72 14.33
C SER A 159 1.31 -20.59 15.42
N HIS A 160 1.91 -19.41 15.60
CA HIS A 160 2.92 -19.13 16.64
C HIS A 160 2.44 -18.06 17.64
N PRO A 161 1.48 -18.41 18.55
CA PRO A 161 1.08 -17.50 19.61
C PRO A 161 2.28 -17.13 20.48
N GLN A 162 2.57 -15.83 20.57
CA GLN A 162 3.69 -15.33 21.36
C GLN A 162 3.37 -15.49 22.85
N ASP A 163 3.91 -16.54 23.47
CA ASP A 163 3.83 -16.70 24.92
C ASP A 163 4.53 -15.51 25.60
N SER A 164 3.77 -14.65 26.27
CA SER A 164 4.26 -13.48 27.03
C SER A 164 5.42 -13.78 27.99
N LYS A 165 5.65 -15.06 28.35
CA LYS A 165 6.70 -15.51 29.26
C LYS A 165 8.09 -15.63 28.62
N SER A 166 8.22 -15.74 27.29
CA SER A 166 9.52 -15.88 26.62
C SER A 166 10.13 -14.55 26.15
N ALA A 167 9.33 -13.48 26.05
CA ALA A 167 9.77 -12.16 25.60
C ALA A 167 10.56 -11.35 26.65
N ILE A 168 10.51 -11.73 27.93
CA ILE A 168 11.32 -11.13 29.00
C ILE A 168 12.61 -11.92 29.17
N LYS A 169 13.44 -11.91 28.13
CA LYS A 169 14.88 -12.04 28.29
C LYS A 169 15.53 -10.88 27.56
N VAL A 170 15.15 -9.67 27.98
CA VAL A 170 15.96 -8.48 27.71
C VAL A 170 17.32 -8.77 28.32
N CYS A 171 18.30 -9.13 27.49
CA CYS A 171 19.68 -9.15 27.95
C CYS A 171 19.95 -7.77 28.55
N PRO A 172 20.27 -7.67 29.85
CA PRO A 172 20.71 -6.39 30.38
C PRO A 172 21.91 -5.94 29.53
N PRO A 173 22.02 -4.64 29.21
CA PRO A 173 23.19 -4.12 28.54
C PRO A 173 24.38 -4.53 29.40
N GLN A 174 25.24 -5.39 28.86
CA GLN A 174 26.44 -5.81 29.55
C GLN A 174 27.29 -4.55 29.71
N LEU A 175 27.29 -3.96 30.92
CA LEU A 175 28.30 -2.99 31.29
C LEU A 175 29.63 -3.75 31.20
N ARG A 176 30.32 -3.57 30.08
CA ARG A 176 31.70 -3.99 29.92
C ARG A 176 32.49 -3.22 30.97
N SER A 177 32.76 -3.88 32.08
CA SER A 177 33.73 -3.41 33.07
C SER A 177 35.10 -3.66 32.47
N ASP A 178 35.58 -2.71 31.66
CA ASP A 178 36.99 -2.67 31.30
C ASP A 178 37.78 -2.30 32.57
N PRO A 179 38.67 -3.17 33.07
CA PRO A 179 39.52 -2.82 34.19
C PRO A 179 40.68 -1.97 33.67
N GLY A 180 40.67 -0.68 34.01
CA GLY A 180 41.84 0.18 33.89
C GLY A 180 41.63 1.43 33.05
N LEU A 181 41.15 2.48 33.70
CA LEU A 181 41.61 3.83 33.39
C LEU A 181 41.60 4.66 34.68
N THR A 182 42.73 4.65 35.37
CA THR A 182 43.06 5.62 36.40
C THR A 182 43.18 6.99 35.73
N VAL A 183 42.24 7.89 36.02
CA VAL A 183 42.44 9.32 35.77
C VAL A 183 42.38 10.05 37.10
N SER A 184 43.56 10.55 37.43
CA SER A 184 43.95 11.27 38.62
C SER A 184 43.10 12.50 38.90
N ASP A 185 42.91 12.69 40.20
CA ASP A 185 42.76 13.93 40.96
C ASP A 185 43.13 15.23 40.21
N GLY A 186 42.26 16.24 40.29
CA GLY A 186 42.47 17.53 39.63
C GLY A 186 41.35 18.53 39.88
N TYR A 187 41.29 19.07 41.10
CA TYR A 187 40.54 20.27 41.46
C TYR A 187 40.80 21.44 40.49
N ARG A 188 39.74 22.10 40.01
CA ARG A 188 39.70 23.58 40.02
C ARG A 188 38.27 24.12 39.93
N THR A 189 37.95 24.96 40.90
CA THR A 189 36.80 25.85 41.03
C THR A 189 36.81 26.98 39.99
N PHE A 190 35.61 27.59 39.84
CA PHE A 190 35.21 28.78 39.10
C PHE A 190 36.24 29.93 39.01
N ASP A 191 36.37 30.50 37.80
CA ASP A 191 36.32 31.94 37.42
C ASP A 191 37.03 32.18 36.07
#